data_AF-A0A183TUH0-F1
#
_entry.id   AF-A0A183TUH0-F1
#
_cell.length_a   1.000
_cell.length_b   1.000
_cell.length_c   1.000
_cell.angle_alpha   90.00
_cell.angle_beta   90.00
_cell.angle_gamma   90.00
#
_symmetry.space_group_name_H-M   'P 1'
#
loop_
_entity.id
_entity.type
_entity.pdbx_description
1 polymer ?
#
loop_
_entity_poly.entity_id
_entity_poly.type
_entity_poly.pdbx_seq_one_letter_code
_entity_poly.pdbx_strand_id
1 'polypeptide(L)'
;MKFVGEVTEEDRQRSMDLEVLGRARRQDQDWFDDNDADISNLLAEKNGLHKAYMDLRTYTTKAAFFRCQHLVQQRLREMQDAWMIRKAEEIQGYADRNEMKNFFKAIKAIYGP
;
A
#
# COMPACT_ATOMS: atom_id res chain seq x y z
N MET A 1 2.76 -52.80 -13.18
CA MET A 1 3.35 -51.73 -14.01
C MET A 1 2.61 -50.42 -13.75
N LYS A 2 3.16 -49.56 -12.90
CA LYS A 2 3.17 -48.08 -12.96
C LYS A 2 3.87 -47.59 -11.69
N PHE A 3 5.00 -46.93 -11.90
CA PHE A 3 5.92 -46.42 -10.88
C PHE A 3 5.24 -45.31 -10.07
N VAL A 4 5.34 -45.40 -8.75
CA VAL A 4 5.13 -44.26 -7.85
C VAL A 4 6.35 -43.35 -8.07
N GLY A 5 6.13 -42.20 -8.70
CA GLY A 5 7.19 -41.26 -9.03
C GLY A 5 7.85 -40.72 -7.77
N GLU A 6 9.14 -41.02 -7.61
CA GLU A 6 10.01 -40.35 -6.65
C GLU A 6 10.06 -38.86 -7.00
N VAL A 7 9.54 -38.03 -6.09
CA VAL A 7 9.74 -36.57 -6.12
C VAL A 7 11.24 -36.34 -5.94
N THR A 8 11.88 -35.87 -7.02
CA THR A 8 13.33 -35.68 -7.05
C THR A 8 13.77 -34.60 -6.06
N GLU A 9 14.98 -34.71 -5.51
CA GLU A 9 15.54 -33.73 -4.58
C GLU A 9 15.57 -32.32 -5.18
N GLU A 10 15.68 -32.22 -6.51
CA GLU A 10 15.60 -30.96 -7.26
C GLU A 10 14.20 -30.34 -7.24
N ASP A 11 13.13 -31.15 -7.25
CA ASP A 11 11.75 -30.68 -7.11
C ASP A 11 11.45 -30.25 -5.66
N ARG A 12 12.06 -30.92 -4.67
CA ARG A 12 11.99 -30.51 -3.26
C ARG A 12 12.75 -29.21 -3.01
N GLN A 13 13.95 -29.07 -3.59
CA GLN A 13 14.76 -27.86 -3.50
C GLN A 13 14.09 -26.69 -4.24
N ARG A 14 13.53 -26.92 -5.44
CA ARG A 14 12.72 -25.92 -6.16
C ARG A 14 11.49 -25.49 -5.38
N SER A 15 10.82 -26.44 -4.70
CA SER A 15 9.67 -26.12 -3.84
C SER A 15 10.08 -25.27 -2.64
N MET A 16 11.24 -25.54 -2.03
CA MET A 16 11.80 -24.71 -0.95
C MET A 16 12.25 -23.33 -1.45
N ASP A 17 12.87 -23.24 -2.62
CA ASP A 17 13.31 -21.98 -3.22
C ASP A 17 12.11 -21.09 -3.62
N LEU A 18 10.98 -21.69 -4.03
CA LEU A 18 9.70 -21.02 -4.28
C LEU A 18 8.99 -20.57 -3.00
N GLU A 19 9.09 -21.34 -1.92
CA GLU A 19 8.51 -21.02 -0.60
C GLU A 19 9.30 -19.89 0.10
N VAL A 20 10.62 -19.85 -0.08
CA VAL A 20 11.54 -18.80 0.43
C VAL A 20 11.36 -17.46 -0.31
N LEU A 21 10.80 -17.48 -1.53
CA LEU A 21 10.37 -16.28 -2.26
C LEU A 21 8.99 -15.76 -1.84
N GLY A 22 8.44 -16.26 -0.73
CA GLY A 22 7.35 -15.59 -0.02
C GLY A 22 7.79 -14.20 0.43
N ARG A 23 7.52 -13.18 -0.39
CA ARG A 23 7.81 -11.78 -0.09
C ARG A 23 7.22 -11.48 1.29
N ALA A 24 8.09 -11.29 2.29
CA ALA A 24 7.66 -10.90 3.62
C ALA A 24 6.78 -9.65 3.48
N ARG A 25 5.48 -9.78 3.79
CA ARG A 25 4.61 -8.62 3.95
C ARG A 25 5.24 -7.82 5.08
N ARG A 26 5.87 -6.70 4.74
CA ARG A 26 6.31 -5.71 5.72
C ARG A 26 5.04 -5.26 6.42
N GLN A 27 4.80 -5.77 7.63
CA GLN A 27 3.74 -5.29 8.52
C GLN A 27 4.25 -4.04 9.22
N ASP A 28 4.66 -3.07 8.42
CA ASP A 28 4.81 -1.71 8.90
C ASP A 28 3.42 -1.08 8.75
N GLN A 29 2.93 -0.37 9.77
CA GLN A 29 1.66 0.36 9.67
C GLN A 29 1.84 1.49 8.64
N ASP A 30 1.67 1.16 7.37
CA ASP A 30 1.72 2.14 6.30
C ASP A 30 0.39 2.88 6.23
N TRP A 31 0.43 4.12 5.75
CA TRP A 31 -0.76 4.99 5.68
C TRP A 31 -1.87 4.42 4.79
N PHE A 32 -1.57 3.39 3.98
CA PHE A 32 -2.51 2.71 3.10
C PHE A 32 -3.49 1.78 3.83
N ASP A 33 -3.04 1.00 4.82
CA ASP A 33 -3.87 -0.08 5.41
C ASP A 33 -5.14 0.46 6.07
N ASP A 34 -5.04 1.59 6.77
CA ASP A 34 -6.17 2.27 7.42
C ASP A 34 -7.16 2.88 6.40
N ASN A 35 -6.73 3.10 5.15
CA ASN A 35 -7.48 3.82 4.12
C ASN A 35 -7.85 2.94 2.90
N ASP A 36 -7.61 1.63 2.97
CA ASP A 36 -7.64 0.74 1.80
C ASP A 36 -9.01 0.71 1.09
N ALA A 37 -10.10 0.77 1.88
CA ALA A 37 -11.47 0.84 1.37
C ALA A 37 -11.75 2.16 0.63
N ASP A 38 -11.33 3.30 1.19
CA ASP A 38 -11.54 4.62 0.60
C ASP A 38 -10.72 4.79 -0.68
N ILE A 39 -9.46 4.31 -0.66
CA ILE A 39 -8.58 4.28 -1.84
C ILE A 39 -9.19 3.42 -2.94
N SER A 40 -9.72 2.24 -2.59
CA SER A 40 -10.39 1.36 -3.54
C SER A 40 -11.60 2.02 -4.20
N ASN A 41 -12.41 2.75 -3.43
CA ASN A 41 -13.56 3.49 -3.96
C ASN A 41 -13.14 4.63 -4.91
N LEU A 42 -12.14 5.43 -4.51
CA LEU A 42 -11.58 6.51 -5.34
C LEU A 42 -11.04 5.98 -6.67
N LEU A 43 -10.40 4.81 -6.65
CA LEU A 43 -9.92 4.15 -7.86
C LEU A 43 -11.06 3.64 -8.75
N ALA A 44 -12.13 3.09 -8.16
CA ALA A 44 -13.29 2.62 -8.90
C ALA A 44 -13.96 3.77 -9.68
N GLU A 45 -14.15 4.92 -9.05
CA GLU A 45 -14.73 6.11 -9.69
C GLU A 45 -13.84 6.62 -10.83
N LYS A 46 -12.53 6.76 -10.58
CA LYS A 46 -11.56 7.18 -11.59
C LYS A 46 -11.55 6.24 -12.79
N ASN A 47 -11.61 4.93 -12.57
CA ASN A 47 -11.60 3.92 -13.63
C ASN A 47 -12.89 3.96 -14.47
N GLY A 48 -14.05 4.18 -13.84
CA GLY A 48 -15.31 4.37 -14.54
C GLY A 48 -15.28 5.59 -15.47
N LEU A 49 -14.78 6.72 -14.98
CA LEU A 49 -14.63 7.95 -15.78
C LEU A 49 -13.56 7.81 -16.86
N HIS A 50 -12.49 7.08 -16.60
CA HIS A 50 -11.46 6.79 -17.60
C HIS A 50 -12.04 6.00 -18.77
N LYS A 51 -12.86 4.97 -18.49
CA LYS A 51 -13.55 4.18 -19.51
C LYS A 51 -14.47 5.07 -20.36
N ALA A 52 -15.31 5.89 -19.72
CA ALA A 52 -16.17 6.83 -20.44
C ALA A 52 -15.36 7.82 -21.30
N TYR A 53 -14.21 8.28 -20.82
CA TYR A 53 -13.31 9.16 -21.56
C TYR A 53 -12.71 8.47 -22.79
N MET A 54 -12.34 7.20 -22.69
CA MET A 54 -11.88 6.39 -23.83
C MET A 54 -13.00 6.16 -24.85
N ASP A 55 -14.23 5.87 -24.38
CA ASP A 55 -15.37 5.51 -25.24
C ASP A 55 -15.94 6.71 -26.02
N LEU A 56 -16.10 7.86 -25.37
CA LEU A 56 -16.86 8.99 -25.94
C LEU A 56 -16.01 10.24 -26.23
N ARG A 57 -14.73 10.26 -25.82
CA ARG A 57 -13.70 11.33 -25.96
C ARG A 57 -14.21 12.77 -26.15
N THR A 58 -15.27 13.14 -25.45
CA THR A 58 -15.91 14.45 -25.53
C THR A 58 -15.26 15.38 -24.51
N TYR A 59 -15.31 16.69 -24.76
CA TYR A 59 -14.74 17.70 -23.86
C TYR A 59 -15.28 17.57 -22.42
N THR A 60 -16.58 17.28 -22.26
CA THR A 60 -17.23 17.08 -20.96
C THR A 60 -16.66 15.88 -20.20
N THR A 61 -16.54 14.73 -20.86
CA THR A 61 -15.98 13.51 -20.25
C THR A 61 -14.50 13.66 -19.94
N LYS A 62 -13.75 14.35 -20.80
CA LYS A 62 -12.34 14.71 -20.54
C LYS A 62 -12.23 15.58 -19.28
N ALA A 63 -13.05 16.62 -19.16
CA ALA A 63 -13.06 17.50 -17.99
C ALA A 63 -13.44 16.76 -16.70
N ALA A 64 -14.45 15.87 -16.75
CA ALA A 64 -14.85 15.04 -15.61
C ALA A 64 -13.70 14.12 -15.15
N PHE A 65 -13.00 13.47 -16.07
CA PHE A 65 -11.86 12.61 -15.74
C PHE A 65 -10.73 13.38 -15.05
N PHE A 66 -10.31 14.53 -15.58
CA PHE A 66 -9.24 15.33 -14.95
C PHE A 66 -9.63 15.88 -13.58
N ARG A 67 -10.91 16.25 -13.38
CA ARG A 67 -11.42 16.66 -12.07
C ARG A 67 -11.34 15.52 -11.06
N CYS A 68 -11.80 14.33 -11.43
CA CYS A 68 -11.71 13.14 -10.58
C CYS A 68 -10.24 12.80 -10.28
N GLN A 69 -9.36 12.85 -11.28
CA GLN A 69 -7.93 12.61 -11.07
C GLN A 69 -7.32 13.57 -10.04
N HIS A 70 -7.66 14.86 -10.11
CA HIS A 70 -7.21 15.85 -9.13
C HIS A 70 -7.76 15.56 -7.73
N LEU A 71 -9.05 15.21 -7.63
CA LEU A 71 -9.68 14.86 -6.35
C LEU A 71 -9.01 13.63 -5.71
N VAL A 72 -8.74 12.59 -6.49
CA VAL A 72 -8.03 11.40 -6.00
C VAL A 72 -6.64 11.77 -5.49
N GLN A 73 -5.89 12.60 -6.21
CA GLN A 73 -4.58 13.06 -5.76
C GLN A 73 -4.65 13.87 -4.47
N GLN A 74 -5.66 14.75 -4.34
CA GLN A 74 -5.87 15.53 -3.14
C GLN A 74 -6.20 14.63 -1.94
N ARG A 75 -7.13 13.69 -2.09
CA ARG A 75 -7.52 12.77 -1.01
C ARG A 75 -6.38 11.87 -0.55
N LEU A 76 -5.60 11.33 -1.49
CA LEU A 76 -4.43 10.52 -1.14
C LEU A 76 -3.39 11.34 -0.36
N ARG A 77 -3.21 12.62 -0.70
CA ARG A 77 -2.33 13.52 0.05
C ARG A 77 -2.87 13.78 1.47
N GLU A 78 -4.16 14.08 1.60
CA GLU A 78 -4.80 14.29 2.91
C GLU A 78 -4.65 13.05 3.82
N MET A 79 -4.81 11.85 3.28
CA MET A 79 -4.62 10.59 4.01
C MET A 79 -3.18 10.39 4.48
N GLN A 80 -2.20 10.67 3.60
CA GLN A 80 -0.77 10.66 3.96
C GLN A 80 -0.46 11.69 5.04
N ASP A 81 -0.95 12.91 4.89
CA ASP A 81 -0.70 14.01 5.83
C ASP A 81 -1.28 13.67 7.21
N ALA A 82 -2.49 13.10 7.27
CA ALA A 82 -3.10 12.65 8.52
C ALA A 82 -2.28 11.56 9.23
N TRP A 83 -1.73 10.61 8.47
CA TRP A 83 -0.81 9.61 9.03
C TRP A 83 0.49 10.23 9.53
N MET A 84 1.08 11.17 8.79
CA MET A 84 2.29 11.88 9.20
C MET A 84 2.08 12.68 10.49
N ILE A 85 0.93 13.33 10.64
CA ILE A 85 0.56 14.05 11.87
C ILE A 85 0.48 13.08 13.05
N ARG A 86 -0.25 11.96 12.90
CA ARG A 86 -0.34 10.92 13.93
C ARG A 86 1.03 10.37 14.34
N LYS A 87 1.92 10.15 13.38
CA LYS A 87 3.29 9.67 13.66
C LYS A 87 4.15 10.72 14.35
N ALA A 88 4.02 11.99 14.00
CA ALA A 88 4.70 13.08 14.69
C ALA A 88 4.25 13.18 16.16
N GLU A 89 2.94 13.08 16.43
CA GLU A 89 2.39 13.06 17.79
C GLU A 89 2.88 11.85 18.59
N GLU A 90 2.95 10.67 17.97
CA GLU A 90 3.47 9.45 18.61
C GLU A 90 4.95 9.64 19.04
N ILE A 91 5.78 10.17 18.14
CA ILE A 91 7.21 10.45 18.37
C ILE A 91 7.38 11.50 19.47
N GLN A 92 6.62 12.59 19.40
CA GLN A 92 6.65 13.64 20.42
C GLN A 92 6.25 13.08 21.79
N GLY A 93 5.20 12.26 21.85
CA GLY A 93 4.76 11.62 23.08
C GLY A 93 5.83 10.72 23.72
N TYR A 94 6.67 10.05 22.93
CA TYR A 94 7.82 9.30 23.48
C TYR A 94 8.91 10.22 24.03
N ALA A 95 9.17 11.36 23.38
CA ALA A 95 10.14 12.34 23.87
C ALA A 95 9.68 12.96 25.20
N ASP A 96 8.40 13.33 25.29
CA ASP A 96 7.80 13.94 26.48
C ASP A 96 7.83 12.98 27.70
N ARG A 97 7.70 11.67 27.45
CA ARG A 97 7.81 10.62 28.48
C ARG A 97 9.23 10.14 28.76
N ASN A 98 10.24 10.74 28.11
CA ASN A 98 11.64 10.33 28.18
C ASN A 98 11.89 8.85 27.79
N GLU A 99 11.04 8.31 26.91
CA GLU A 99 11.12 6.93 26.41
C GLU A 99 12.03 6.82 25.18
N MET A 100 13.32 7.15 25.35
CA MET A 100 14.27 7.25 24.23
C MET A 100 14.36 5.98 23.37
N LYS A 101 14.21 4.80 23.96
CA LYS A 101 14.19 3.52 23.21
C LYS A 101 13.02 3.43 22.24
N ASN A 102 11.83 3.89 22.64
CA ASN A 102 10.63 3.86 21.81
C ASN A 102 10.66 4.98 20.76
N PHE A 103 11.20 6.16 21.11
CA PHE A 103 11.46 7.25 20.16
C PHE A 103 12.30 6.79 18.96
N PHE A 104 13.45 6.15 19.21
CA PHE A 104 14.29 5.62 18.13
C PHE A 104 13.62 4.51 17.33
N LYS A 105 12.80 3.66 17.98
CA LYS A 105 12.04 2.60 17.30
C LYS A 105 10.98 3.20 16.35
N ALA A 106 10.28 4.25 16.78
CA ALA A 106 9.25 4.93 15.99
C ALA A 106 9.84 5.66 14.77
N ILE A 107 10.99 6.34 14.92
CA ILE A 107 11.68 6.98 13.79
C ILE A 107 12.10 5.94 12.75
N LYS A 108 12.67 4.81 13.18
CA LYS A 108 13.04 3.72 12.26
C LYS A 108 11.83 3.17 11.50
N ALA A 109 10.67 3.08 12.14
CA ALA A 109 9.45 2.61 11.48
C ALA A 109 8.97 3.52 10.33
N ILE A 110 9.33 4.81 10.32
CA ILE A 110 8.99 5.73 9.21
C ILE A 110 9.89 5.51 8.00
N TYR A 111 11.19 5.28 8.22
CA TYR A 111 12.17 5.14 7.14
C TYR A 111 12.36 3.68 6.68
N GLY A 112 11.76 2.72 7.37
CA GLY A 112 11.91 1.29 7.14
C GLY A 112 13.06 0.66 7.96
N PRO A 113 13.13 -0.69 8.01
CA PRO A 113 14.16 -1.42 8.75
C PRO A 113 15.59 -1.14 8.26
#